data_AF-A0A4R0GJ60-F1
#
_entry.id   AF-A0A4R0GJ60-F1
#
_cell.length_a   1.000
_cell.length_b   1.000
_cell.length_c   1.000
_cell.angle_alpha   90.00
_cell.angle_beta   90.00
_cell.angle_gamma   90.00
#
_symmetry.space_group_name_H-M   'P 1'
#
loop_
_entity.id
_entity.type
_entity.pdbx_description
1 polymer ?
#
loop_
_entity_poly.entity_id
_entity_poly.type
_entity_poly.pdbx_seq_one_letter_code
_entity_poly.pdbx_strand_id
1 'polypeptide(L)'
;MALTPHHWHATAAAWSLHHTRGALVRRATDAALQRGEALIAAGPISSPTYGTRHAVGGHGDPVSATLTLDHTPPSVGSWGELISRLDGRLGWLARQVGGTPRVVRPLERVIDVIPRLAPGTARVVHRHLVDELAWVSALPIDWTPVRRPLTGVDCPACATRQLTVQCAGPVDAWTVVCVCRCTGVGCRCGVVGAVEGVPHIWRRADVIGAVAGGAR
;
A
#
# COMPACT_ATOMS: atom_id res chain seq x y z
N MET A 1 8.79 -10.02 -25.02
CA MET A 1 7.66 -10.85 -24.54
C MET A 1 6.49 -9.92 -24.26
N ALA A 2 5.28 -10.22 -24.74
CA ALA A 2 4.12 -9.38 -24.45
C ALA A 2 3.71 -9.53 -22.97
N LEU A 3 3.31 -8.42 -22.34
CA LEU A 3 2.87 -8.43 -20.95
C LEU A 3 1.46 -9.02 -20.86
N THR A 4 1.29 -9.96 -19.95
CA THR A 4 0.01 -10.65 -19.70
C THR A 4 -0.78 -9.99 -18.57
N PRO A 5 -2.07 -10.32 -18.37
CA PRO A 5 -2.86 -9.88 -17.23
C PRO A 5 -2.18 -10.08 -15.87
N HIS A 6 -1.34 -11.13 -15.69
CA HIS A 6 -0.57 -11.31 -14.45
C HIS A 6 0.40 -10.17 -14.17
N HIS A 7 1.05 -9.65 -15.21
CA HIS A 7 1.96 -8.51 -15.08
C HIS A 7 1.18 -7.26 -14.72
N TRP A 8 0.02 -7.05 -15.35
CA TRP A 8 -0.84 -5.90 -15.05
C TRP A 8 -1.40 -5.92 -13.64
N HIS A 9 -1.86 -7.07 -13.16
CA HIS A 9 -2.30 -7.24 -11.78
C HIS A 9 -1.15 -7.02 -10.79
N ALA A 10 0.05 -7.52 -11.07
CA ALA A 10 1.22 -7.28 -10.25
C ALA A 10 1.58 -5.78 -10.20
N THR A 11 1.63 -5.11 -11.37
CA THR A 11 1.89 -3.67 -11.48
C THR A 11 0.87 -2.85 -10.70
N ALA A 12 -0.41 -3.16 -10.87
CA ALA A 12 -1.50 -2.53 -10.15
C ALA A 12 -1.33 -2.71 -8.63
N ALA A 13 -1.12 -3.93 -8.14
CA ALA A 13 -0.93 -4.18 -6.71
C ALA A 13 0.30 -3.46 -6.16
N ALA A 14 1.42 -3.48 -6.89
CA ALA A 14 2.67 -2.82 -6.48
C ALA A 14 2.48 -1.31 -6.32
N TRP A 15 1.86 -0.64 -7.29
CA TRP A 15 1.59 0.79 -7.21
C TRP A 15 0.55 1.16 -6.15
N SER A 16 -0.47 0.32 -5.94
CA SER A 16 -1.42 0.51 -4.83
C SER A 16 -0.68 0.46 -3.49
N LEU A 17 0.17 -0.55 -3.31
CA LEU A 17 0.96 -0.70 -2.09
C LEU A 17 1.96 0.46 -1.92
N HIS A 18 2.53 0.97 -3.02
CA HIS A 18 3.42 2.14 -2.98
C HIS A 18 2.70 3.39 -2.50
N HIS A 19 1.49 3.63 -3.01
CA HIS A 19 0.64 4.72 -2.56
C HIS A 19 0.29 4.59 -1.07
N THR A 20 -0.17 3.41 -0.65
CA THR A 20 -0.53 3.10 0.74
C THR A 20 0.66 3.23 1.69
N ARG A 21 1.85 2.75 1.31
CA ARG A 21 3.09 2.94 2.07
C ARG A 21 3.44 4.42 2.21
N GLY A 22 3.27 5.21 1.16
CA GLY A 22 3.46 6.67 1.23
C GLY A 22 2.52 7.33 2.24
N ALA A 23 1.27 6.89 2.31
CA ALA A 23 0.31 7.38 3.32
C ALA A 23 0.71 6.96 4.75
N LEU A 24 1.19 5.73 4.94
CA LEU A 24 1.75 5.29 6.24
C LEU A 24 2.91 6.16 6.70
N VAL A 25 3.86 6.46 5.80
CA VAL A 25 5.03 7.29 6.12
C VAL A 25 4.59 8.70 6.53
N ARG A 26 3.65 9.31 5.79
CA ARG A 26 3.11 10.63 6.18
C ARG A 26 2.47 10.57 7.57
N ARG A 27 1.64 9.55 7.84
CA ARG A 27 0.99 9.38 9.13
C ARG A 27 2.00 9.21 10.27
N ALA A 28 3.08 8.47 10.03
CA ALA A 28 4.17 8.29 10.98
C ALA A 28 4.88 9.62 11.30
N THR A 29 5.16 10.42 10.27
CA THR A 29 5.77 11.74 10.41
C THR A 29 4.87 12.70 11.19
N ASP A 30 3.58 12.78 10.85
CA ASP A 30 2.61 13.65 11.53
C ASP A 30 2.51 13.29 13.02
N ALA A 31 2.44 11.99 13.34
CA ALA A 31 2.41 11.51 14.71
C ALA A 31 3.72 11.77 15.49
N ALA A 32 4.86 11.85 14.80
CA ALA A 32 6.13 12.23 15.42
C ALA A 32 6.17 13.74 15.73
N LEU A 33 5.70 14.58 14.80
CA LEU A 33 5.60 16.02 14.98
C LEU A 33 4.66 16.39 16.13
N GLN A 34 3.45 15.81 16.16
CA GLN A 34 2.47 16.04 17.24
C GLN A 34 3.02 15.65 18.62
N ARG A 35 3.76 14.53 18.70
CA ARG A 35 4.41 14.13 19.96
C ARG A 35 5.51 15.10 20.37
N GLY A 36 6.31 15.60 19.41
CA GLY A 36 7.31 16.63 19.67
C GLY A 36 6.68 17.93 20.19
N GLU A 37 5.61 18.39 19.54
CA GLU A 37 4.85 19.56 19.96
C GLU A 37 4.24 19.39 21.36
N ALA A 38 3.66 18.22 21.65
CA ALA A 38 3.13 17.91 22.97
C ALA A 38 4.21 17.92 24.05
N LEU A 39 5.41 17.39 23.76
CA LEU A 39 6.54 17.42 24.69
C LEU A 39 7.06 18.84 24.94
N ILE A 40 7.07 19.69 23.91
CA ILE A 40 7.43 21.12 24.06
C ILE A 40 6.36 21.85 24.89
N ALA A 41 5.08 21.61 24.60
CA ALA A 41 3.95 22.23 25.28
C ALA A 41 3.81 21.78 26.75
N ALA A 42 4.18 20.53 27.07
CA ALA A 42 4.21 20.02 28.44
C ALA A 42 5.21 20.77 29.34
N GLY A 43 6.14 21.53 28.74
CA GLY A 43 7.19 22.24 29.46
C GLY A 43 8.17 21.29 30.17
N PRO A 44 9.30 21.79 30.68
CA PRO A 44 10.14 21.00 31.57
C PRO A 44 9.32 20.64 32.81
N ILE A 45 9.08 19.34 33.02
CA ILE A 45 8.49 18.85 34.26
C ILE A 45 9.53 19.10 35.35
N SER A 46 9.38 20.22 36.05
CA SER A 46 10.12 20.50 37.27
C SER A 46 9.71 19.45 38.28
N SER A 47 10.56 18.44 38.51
CA SER A 47 10.42 17.59 39.70
C SER A 47 10.49 18.51 40.91
N PRO A 48 9.45 18.64 41.74
CA PRO A 48 9.60 19.31 43.01
C PRO A 48 10.45 18.37 43.88
N THR A 49 11.77 18.52 43.82
CA THR A 49 12.65 18.04 44.89
C THR A 49 12.38 18.87 46.13
N TYR A 50 11.28 18.59 46.82
CA TYR A 50 11.11 18.95 48.22
C TYR A 50 11.78 17.84 49.03
N GLY A 51 12.99 18.10 49.50
CA GLY A 51 13.73 17.15 50.32
C GLY A 51 15.04 17.72 50.83
N THR A 52 14.99 18.40 51.97
CA THR A 52 16.13 18.53 52.86
C THR A 52 16.47 17.12 53.38
N ARG A 53 17.67 16.63 53.08
CA ARG A 53 18.12 15.31 53.56
C ARG A 53 18.31 15.35 55.07
N HIS A 54 17.36 14.79 55.82
CA HIS A 54 17.66 14.14 57.10
C HIS A 54 17.49 12.64 56.91
N ALA A 55 18.61 11.95 56.87
CA ALA A 55 18.68 10.51 56.80
C ALA A 55 18.22 9.91 58.13
N VAL A 56 16.97 9.43 58.23
CA VAL A 56 16.58 8.36 59.17
C VAL A 56 15.33 7.63 58.64
N GLY A 57 15.50 6.35 58.32
CA GLY A 57 14.51 5.25 58.43
C GLY A 57 13.06 5.43 57.97
N GLY A 58 12.63 4.59 57.01
CA GLY A 58 11.23 4.24 56.82
C GLY A 58 10.95 3.61 55.46
N HIS A 59 10.50 2.34 55.45
CA HIS A 59 10.03 1.64 54.26
C HIS A 59 8.90 2.43 53.58
N GLY A 60 9.21 3.09 52.45
CA GLY A 60 8.23 3.66 51.53
C GLY A 60 8.19 2.83 50.26
N ASP A 61 7.20 1.94 50.17
CA ASP A 61 6.89 1.21 48.93
C ASP A 61 6.66 2.19 47.76
N PRO A 62 7.19 1.92 46.55
CA PRO A 62 6.94 2.75 45.39
C PRO A 62 5.58 2.37 44.80
N VAL A 63 4.49 2.87 45.36
CA VAL A 63 3.20 2.91 44.67
C VAL A 63 2.93 4.35 44.23
N SER A 64 3.68 4.81 43.23
CA SER A 64 3.23 5.91 42.39
C SER A 64 2.12 5.39 41.49
N ALA A 65 0.93 5.25 42.09
CA ALA A 65 -0.31 4.98 41.41
C ALA A 65 -0.59 6.15 40.45
N THR A 66 -0.43 5.86 39.16
CA THR A 66 -1.43 6.15 38.13
C THR A 66 -1.99 7.58 38.18
N LEU A 67 -1.16 8.55 37.79
CA LEU A 67 -1.69 9.74 37.15
C LEU A 67 -2.28 9.32 35.82
N THR A 68 -3.61 9.35 35.79
CA THR A 68 -4.52 9.12 34.68
C THR A 68 -4.02 9.80 33.40
N LEU A 69 -3.34 9.03 32.55
CA LEU A 69 -3.31 9.25 31.11
C LEU A 69 -4.72 8.99 30.61
N ASP A 70 -5.59 9.98 30.74
CA ASP A 70 -6.89 9.96 30.11
C ASP A 70 -6.70 9.83 28.59
N HIS A 71 -7.14 8.69 28.07
CA HIS A 71 -7.37 8.39 26.67
C HIS A 71 -6.17 8.54 25.74
N THR A 72 -5.09 7.81 26.01
CA THR A 72 -4.24 7.35 24.89
C THR A 72 -4.88 6.06 24.36
N PRO A 73 -5.58 6.06 23.19
CA PRO A 73 -5.96 4.81 22.57
C PRO A 73 -4.70 3.94 22.43
N PRO A 74 -4.81 2.62 22.62
CA PRO A 74 -3.66 1.75 22.79
C PRO A 74 -2.65 1.98 21.67
N SER A 75 -1.37 2.14 22.01
CA SER A 75 -0.29 2.17 21.03
C SER A 75 -0.21 0.80 20.37
N VAL A 76 -0.99 0.60 19.30
CA VAL A 76 -0.64 -0.35 18.25
C VAL A 76 0.78 0.01 17.86
N GLY A 77 1.74 -0.91 18.10
CA GLY A 77 3.18 -0.71 17.99
C GLY A 77 3.56 0.23 16.84
N SER A 78 4.44 1.20 17.16
CA SER A 78 4.58 2.48 16.47
C SER A 78 4.43 2.42 14.94
N TRP A 79 3.91 3.48 14.30
CA TRP A 79 3.85 3.54 12.83
C TRP A 79 5.18 3.15 12.15
N GLY A 80 6.31 3.43 12.81
CA GLY A 80 7.64 2.99 12.37
C GLY A 80 7.86 1.46 12.39
N GLU A 81 7.33 0.72 13.36
CA GLU A 81 7.33 -0.74 13.38
C GLU A 81 6.49 -1.33 12.25
N LEU A 82 5.31 -0.77 11.99
CA LEU A 82 4.47 -1.18 10.87
C LEU A 82 5.18 -0.99 9.53
N ILE A 83 5.81 0.17 9.33
CA ILE A 83 6.65 0.45 8.16
C ILE A 83 7.82 -0.53 8.07
N SER A 84 8.53 -0.77 9.18
CA SER A 84 9.68 -1.68 9.22
C SER A 84 9.28 -3.12 8.88
N ARG A 85 8.12 -3.59 9.36
CA ARG A 85 7.56 -4.91 9.01
C ARG A 85 7.21 -4.99 7.53
N LEU A 86 6.53 -3.98 7.00
CA LEU A 86 6.20 -3.91 5.58
C LEU A 86 7.46 -3.93 4.72
N ASP A 87 8.44 -3.09 5.06
CA ASP A 87 9.73 -2.98 4.36
C ASP A 87 10.55 -4.28 4.45
N GLY A 88 10.49 -4.98 5.59
CA GLY A 88 11.14 -6.29 5.75
C GLY A 88 10.56 -7.34 4.81
N ARG A 89 9.23 -7.41 4.69
CA ARG A 89 8.55 -8.34 3.77
C ARG A 89 8.77 -7.98 2.31
N LEU A 90 8.68 -6.69 1.96
CA LEU A 90 9.00 -6.20 0.63
C LEU A 90 10.47 -6.44 0.28
N GLY A 91 11.37 -6.25 1.24
CA GLY A 91 12.79 -6.56 1.12
C GLY A 91 13.02 -8.03 0.80
N TRP A 92 12.34 -8.95 1.50
CA TRP A 92 12.39 -10.37 1.18
C TRP A 92 11.90 -10.64 -0.25
N LEU A 93 10.73 -10.11 -0.64
CA LEU A 93 10.18 -10.30 -1.99
C LEU A 93 11.12 -9.76 -3.08
N ALA A 94 11.68 -8.57 -2.87
CA ALA A 94 12.64 -7.94 -3.77
C ALA A 94 13.91 -8.79 -3.96
N ARG A 95 14.38 -9.47 -2.92
CA ARG A 95 15.50 -10.42 -3.02
C ARG A 95 15.15 -11.64 -3.86
N GLN A 96 13.95 -12.20 -3.69
CA GLN A 96 13.51 -13.37 -4.46
C GLN A 96 13.43 -13.08 -5.96
N VAL A 97 13.00 -11.87 -6.34
CA VAL A 97 12.85 -11.50 -7.76
C VAL A 97 14.08 -10.83 -8.37
N GLY A 98 14.95 -10.25 -7.53
CA GLY A 98 16.04 -9.36 -7.96
C GLY A 98 17.45 -9.84 -7.63
N GLY A 99 17.61 -10.89 -6.82
CA GLY A 99 18.88 -11.58 -6.51
C GLY A 99 19.89 -10.82 -5.64
N THR A 100 19.65 -9.55 -5.28
CA THR A 100 20.65 -8.73 -4.57
C THR A 100 20.47 -8.76 -3.04
N PRO A 101 21.54 -8.88 -2.23
CA PRO A 101 21.42 -9.08 -0.78
C PRO A 101 20.81 -7.90 -0.02
N ARG A 102 21.04 -6.67 -0.50
CA ARG A 102 20.56 -5.44 0.15
C ARG A 102 19.81 -4.59 -0.87
N VAL A 103 18.57 -4.26 -0.58
CA VAL A 103 17.71 -3.44 -1.44
C VAL A 103 17.26 -2.22 -0.65
N VAL A 104 17.76 -1.03 -1.02
CA VAL A 104 17.46 0.25 -0.35
C VAL A 104 16.02 0.71 -0.60
N ARG A 105 15.44 0.26 -1.72
CA ARG A 105 14.09 0.62 -2.19
C ARG A 105 13.38 -0.62 -2.72
N PRO A 106 12.89 -1.49 -1.81
CA PRO A 106 12.45 -2.83 -2.18
C PRO A 106 11.21 -2.82 -3.07
N LEU A 107 10.29 -1.87 -2.86
CA LEU A 107 9.06 -1.80 -3.64
C LEU A 107 9.31 -1.30 -5.06
N GLU A 108 10.14 -0.27 -5.20
CA GLU A 108 10.56 0.29 -6.48
C GLU A 108 11.30 -0.78 -7.30
N ARG A 109 12.15 -1.58 -6.65
CA ARG A 109 12.81 -2.73 -7.29
C ARG A 109 11.78 -3.76 -7.79
N VAL A 110 10.76 -4.08 -7.00
CA VAL A 110 9.69 -5.00 -7.43
C VAL A 110 8.94 -4.41 -8.64
N ILE A 111 8.57 -3.13 -8.59
CA ILE A 111 7.93 -2.40 -9.70
C ILE A 111 8.77 -2.51 -10.98
N ASP A 112 10.08 -2.25 -10.90
CA ASP A 112 11.00 -2.27 -12.04
C ASP A 112 11.17 -3.66 -12.67
N VAL A 113 11.08 -4.71 -11.86
CA VAL A 113 11.32 -6.10 -12.29
C VAL A 113 10.06 -6.74 -12.86
N ILE A 114 8.86 -6.34 -12.41
CA ILE A 114 7.58 -6.95 -12.83
C ILE A 114 7.50 -7.17 -14.35
N PRO A 115 7.81 -6.18 -15.22
CA PRO A 115 7.68 -6.37 -16.67
C PRO A 115 8.58 -7.45 -17.29
N ARG A 116 9.62 -7.88 -16.56
CA ARG A 116 10.63 -8.86 -17.01
C ARG A 116 10.38 -10.25 -16.44
N LEU A 117 9.39 -10.40 -15.55
CA LEU A 117 9.08 -11.68 -14.94
C LEU A 117 8.44 -12.65 -15.93
N ALA A 118 8.58 -13.94 -15.68
CA ALA A 118 7.71 -14.93 -16.32
C ALA A 118 6.27 -14.73 -15.82
N PRO A 119 5.22 -15.02 -16.61
CA PRO A 119 3.82 -14.84 -16.20
C PRO A 119 3.47 -15.55 -14.89
N GLY A 120 3.99 -16.77 -14.70
CA GLY A 120 3.81 -17.53 -13.46
C GLY A 120 4.42 -16.85 -12.24
N THR A 121 5.61 -16.27 -12.39
CA THR A 121 6.27 -15.50 -11.32
C THR A 121 5.54 -14.20 -11.04
N ALA A 122 5.09 -13.49 -12.09
CA ALA A 122 4.27 -12.28 -11.93
C ALA A 122 2.97 -12.56 -11.15
N ARG A 123 2.33 -13.72 -11.38
CA ARG A 123 1.16 -14.17 -10.61
C ARG A 123 1.47 -14.37 -9.13
N VAL A 124 2.61 -15.00 -8.80
CA VAL A 124 3.03 -15.23 -7.41
C VAL A 124 3.37 -13.90 -6.72
N VAL A 125 4.12 -13.03 -7.40
CA VAL A 125 4.43 -11.67 -6.91
C VAL A 125 3.15 -10.88 -6.65
N HIS A 126 2.20 -10.90 -7.59
CA HIS A 126 0.89 -10.26 -7.42
C HIS A 126 0.19 -10.75 -6.14
N ARG A 127 0.16 -12.06 -5.90
CA ARG A 127 -0.46 -12.62 -4.68
C ARG A 127 0.18 -12.06 -3.41
N HIS A 128 1.51 -12.09 -3.32
CA HIS A 128 2.21 -11.52 -2.16
C HIS A 128 1.91 -10.04 -1.97
N LEU A 129 1.89 -9.25 -3.04
CA LEU A 129 1.58 -7.82 -2.97
C LEU A 129 0.14 -7.56 -2.51
N VAL A 130 -0.82 -8.38 -2.95
CA VAL A 130 -2.22 -8.28 -2.52
C VAL A 130 -2.37 -8.66 -1.05
N ASP A 131 -1.66 -9.69 -0.57
CA ASP A 131 -1.69 -10.10 0.84
C ASP A 131 -1.15 -8.97 1.74
N GLU A 132 -0.04 -8.32 1.34
CA GLU A 132 0.47 -7.15 2.07
C GLU A 132 -0.47 -5.94 1.98
N LEU A 133 -1.04 -5.67 0.81
CA LEU A 133 -2.00 -4.59 0.64
C LEU A 133 -3.25 -4.81 1.51
N ALA A 134 -3.78 -6.03 1.56
CA ALA A 134 -4.94 -6.37 2.39
C ALA A 134 -4.62 -6.19 3.88
N TRP A 135 -3.44 -6.62 4.33
CA TRP A 135 -2.99 -6.42 5.70
C TRP A 135 -2.90 -4.93 6.05
N VAL A 136 -2.27 -4.11 5.20
CA VAL A 136 -2.14 -2.67 5.46
C VAL A 136 -3.49 -1.96 5.37
N SER A 137 -4.32 -2.29 4.38
CA SER A 137 -5.64 -1.68 4.21
C SER A 137 -6.62 -2.00 5.34
N ALA A 138 -6.36 -3.03 6.14
CA ALA A 138 -7.15 -3.33 7.34
C ALA A 138 -6.86 -2.39 8.53
N LEU A 139 -5.81 -1.57 8.46
CA LEU A 139 -5.53 -0.58 9.50
C LEU A 139 -6.58 0.55 9.46
N PRO A 140 -6.96 1.11 10.61
CA PRO A 140 -7.97 2.17 10.73
C PRO A 140 -7.40 3.53 10.30
N ILE A 141 -7.05 3.64 9.01
CA ILE A 141 -6.56 4.87 8.36
C ILE A 141 -7.50 5.16 7.20
N ASP A 142 -7.77 6.44 6.93
CA ASP A 142 -8.42 6.85 5.70
C ASP A 142 -7.46 6.65 4.51
N TRP A 143 -7.61 5.50 3.87
CA TRP A 143 -6.94 5.19 2.62
C TRP A 143 -7.73 5.83 1.50
N THR A 144 -7.31 6.98 1.00
CA THR A 144 -7.92 7.54 -0.22
C THR A 144 -7.85 6.50 -1.34
N PRO A 145 -8.98 5.92 -1.78
CA PRO A 145 -8.95 4.86 -2.78
C PRO A 145 -8.51 5.46 -4.11
N VAL A 146 -7.42 4.94 -4.67
CA VAL A 146 -6.89 5.39 -5.97
C VAL A 146 -7.62 4.73 -7.14
N ARG A 147 -8.94 4.60 -7.03
CA ARG A 147 -9.80 4.05 -8.09
C ARG A 147 -10.83 5.07 -8.49
N ARG A 148 -11.03 5.23 -9.79
CA ARG A 148 -12.03 6.17 -10.33
C ARG A 148 -12.78 5.51 -11.49
N PRO A 149 -14.05 5.84 -11.70
CA PRO A 149 -14.70 5.59 -12.97
C PRO A 149 -13.85 6.06 -14.16
N LEU A 150 -13.73 5.23 -15.18
CA LEU A 150 -13.29 5.66 -16.50
C LEU A 150 -14.54 6.10 -17.27
N THR A 151 -14.69 7.41 -17.44
CA THR A 151 -15.83 8.02 -18.12
C THR A 151 -15.64 8.02 -19.64
N GLY A 152 -16.74 7.90 -20.38
CA GLY A 152 -16.72 7.95 -21.85
C GLY A 152 -16.15 6.72 -22.56
N VAL A 153 -15.86 5.64 -21.82
CA VAL A 153 -15.40 4.38 -22.39
C VAL A 153 -16.15 3.20 -21.78
N ASP A 154 -16.89 2.49 -22.62
CA ASP A 154 -17.60 1.27 -22.24
C ASP A 154 -16.77 0.02 -22.49
N CYS A 155 -17.04 -1.02 -21.70
CA CYS A 155 -16.45 -2.33 -21.94
C CYS A 155 -17.08 -2.98 -23.18
N PRO A 156 -16.29 -3.41 -24.19
CA PRO A 156 -16.84 -4.00 -25.42
C PRO A 156 -17.55 -5.35 -25.20
N ALA A 157 -17.29 -6.05 -24.10
CA ALA A 157 -17.93 -7.33 -23.82
C ALA A 157 -19.32 -7.22 -23.20
N CYS A 158 -19.47 -6.31 -22.23
CA CYS A 158 -20.69 -6.24 -21.43
C CYS A 158 -21.55 -5.03 -21.79
N ALA A 159 -21.00 -3.97 -22.40
CA ALA A 159 -21.70 -2.76 -22.87
C ALA A 159 -22.65 -2.07 -21.86
N THR A 160 -22.64 -2.50 -20.59
CA THR A 160 -23.63 -2.13 -19.57
C THR A 160 -23.00 -1.61 -18.29
N ARG A 161 -21.66 -1.55 -18.19
CA ARG A 161 -20.98 -1.25 -16.92
C ARG A 161 -19.73 -0.40 -17.07
N GLN A 162 -19.62 0.53 -16.13
CA GLN A 162 -18.52 1.46 -15.94
C GLN A 162 -17.19 0.72 -15.76
N LEU A 163 -16.21 1.06 -16.59
CA LEU A 163 -14.82 0.68 -16.37
C LEU A 163 -14.26 1.45 -15.17
N THR A 164 -13.37 0.83 -14.41
CA THR A 164 -12.66 1.50 -13.31
C THR A 164 -11.19 1.59 -13.66
N VAL A 165 -10.65 2.81 -13.61
CA VAL A 165 -9.21 3.04 -13.68
C VAL A 165 -8.63 3.01 -12.28
N GLN A 166 -7.53 2.28 -12.14
CA GLN A 166 -6.66 2.34 -10.98
C GLN A 166 -5.58 3.39 -11.24
N CYS A 167 -5.67 4.49 -10.50
CA CYS A 167 -4.82 5.67 -10.59
C CYS A 167 -3.63 5.63 -9.62
N ALA A 168 -3.27 4.44 -9.14
CA ALA A 168 -2.10 4.28 -8.27
C ALA A 168 -0.83 4.48 -9.11
N GLY A 169 0.03 5.42 -8.73
CA GLY A 169 1.30 5.66 -9.41
C GLY A 169 1.22 6.61 -10.62
N PRO A 170 2.27 6.66 -11.46
CA PRO A 170 2.32 7.51 -12.63
C PRO A 170 1.32 7.05 -13.70
N VAL A 171 0.91 7.98 -14.58
CA VAL A 171 -0.21 7.78 -15.52
C VAL A 171 0.01 6.61 -16.49
N ASP A 172 1.25 6.35 -16.87
CA ASP A 172 1.67 5.25 -17.74
C ASP A 172 1.54 3.87 -17.07
N ALA A 173 1.55 3.83 -15.74
CA ALA A 173 1.32 2.62 -14.95
C ALA A 173 -0.17 2.37 -14.62
N TRP A 174 -1.06 3.30 -14.95
CA TRP A 174 -2.48 3.15 -14.65
C TRP A 174 -3.09 1.98 -15.41
N THR A 175 -3.84 1.16 -14.68
CA THR A 175 -4.53 -0.01 -15.23
C THR A 175 -6.03 0.18 -15.20
N VAL A 176 -6.74 -0.44 -16.13
CA VAL A 176 -8.20 -0.42 -16.21
C VAL A 176 -8.72 -1.83 -15.95
N VAL A 177 -9.82 -1.94 -15.21
CA VAL A 177 -10.55 -3.19 -14.97
C VAL A 177 -12.03 -2.99 -15.22
N CYS A 178 -12.73 -4.05 -15.66
CA CYS A 178 -14.19 -4.04 -15.70
C CYS A 178 -14.76 -4.51 -14.35
N VAL A 179 -15.80 -3.83 -13.85
CA VAL A 179 -16.57 -4.27 -12.68
C VAL A 179 -17.23 -5.64 -12.91
N CYS A 180 -17.50 -5.98 -14.17
CA CYS A 180 -18.14 -7.21 -14.60
C CYS A 180 -17.29 -8.49 -14.46
N ARG A 181 -16.03 -8.40 -13.99
CA ARG A 181 -15.10 -9.54 -13.82
C ARG A 181 -15.01 -10.46 -15.05
N CYS A 182 -14.89 -9.88 -16.25
CA CYS A 182 -14.50 -10.65 -17.44
C CYS A 182 -13.21 -11.42 -17.16
N THR A 183 -13.19 -12.70 -17.51
CA THR A 183 -12.06 -13.61 -17.29
C THR A 183 -11.86 -14.48 -18.53
N GLY A 184 -10.67 -15.10 -18.61
CA GLY A 184 -10.41 -16.19 -19.55
C GLY A 184 -10.23 -15.80 -21.02
N VAL A 185 -9.92 -16.81 -21.83
CA VAL A 185 -9.73 -16.63 -23.28
C VAL A 185 -11.08 -16.54 -23.99
N GLY A 186 -11.17 -15.77 -25.09
CA GLY A 186 -12.38 -15.68 -25.91
C GLY A 186 -13.44 -14.69 -25.44
N CYS A 187 -13.20 -13.91 -24.37
CA CYS A 187 -14.10 -12.82 -24.04
C CYS A 187 -14.10 -11.74 -25.13
N ARG A 188 -15.30 -11.22 -25.45
CA ARG A 188 -15.51 -10.15 -26.45
C ARG A 188 -14.83 -8.82 -26.11
N CYS A 189 -14.27 -8.67 -24.92
CA CYS A 189 -13.55 -7.47 -24.53
C CYS A 189 -12.16 -7.37 -25.19
N GLY A 190 -11.67 -8.45 -25.80
CA GLY A 190 -10.45 -8.46 -26.59
C GLY A 190 -9.17 -8.20 -25.79
N VAL A 191 -9.11 -8.56 -24.50
CA VAL A 191 -7.86 -8.38 -23.73
C VAL A 191 -6.72 -9.18 -24.37
N VAL A 192 -5.62 -8.49 -24.67
CA VAL A 192 -4.43 -9.12 -25.23
C VAL A 192 -3.74 -9.97 -24.17
N GLY A 193 -3.35 -11.18 -24.53
CA GLY A 193 -2.68 -12.11 -23.62
C GLY A 193 -3.60 -12.65 -22.52
N ALA A 194 -4.91 -12.71 -22.77
CA ALA A 194 -5.90 -13.29 -21.85
C ALA A 194 -5.44 -14.66 -21.31
N VAL A 195 -5.66 -14.88 -20.01
CA VAL A 195 -5.31 -16.13 -19.32
C VAL A 195 -6.55 -16.70 -18.67
N GLU A 196 -6.73 -18.02 -18.77
CA GLU A 196 -7.88 -18.72 -18.21
C GLU A 196 -8.02 -18.49 -16.70
N GLY A 197 -9.23 -18.18 -16.24
CA GLY A 197 -9.52 -17.86 -14.85
C GLY A 197 -8.92 -16.55 -14.30
N VAL A 198 -8.24 -15.73 -15.12
CA VAL A 198 -7.63 -14.46 -14.67
C VAL A 198 -8.52 -13.28 -15.06
N PRO A 199 -8.88 -12.39 -14.12
CA PRO A 199 -9.65 -11.20 -14.45
C PRO A 199 -8.93 -10.31 -15.46
N HIS A 200 -9.69 -9.77 -16.40
CA HIS A 200 -9.14 -8.91 -17.43
C HIS A 200 -8.77 -7.56 -16.87
N ILE A 201 -7.61 -7.10 -17.32
CA ILE A 201 -6.97 -5.86 -16.90
C ILE A 201 -6.14 -5.37 -18.08
N TRP A 202 -6.15 -4.06 -18.30
CA TRP A 202 -5.48 -3.41 -19.43
C TRP A 202 -4.58 -2.29 -18.93
N ARG A 203 -3.59 -1.90 -19.73
CA ARG A 203 -3.04 -0.55 -19.58
C ARG A 203 -4.11 0.45 -19.95
N ARG A 204 -4.18 1.57 -19.23
CA ARG A 204 -5.09 2.66 -19.57
C ARG A 204 -4.87 3.17 -21.00
N ALA A 205 -3.60 3.29 -21.42
CA ALA A 205 -3.26 3.77 -22.75
C ALA A 205 -3.88 2.91 -23.86
N ASP A 206 -3.90 1.58 -23.69
CA ASP A 206 -4.44 0.65 -24.68
C ASP A 206 -5.97 0.79 -24.79
N VAL A 207 -6.65 0.99 -23.66
CA VAL A 207 -8.11 1.19 -23.61
C VAL A 207 -8.52 2.51 -24.27
N ILE A 208 -7.82 3.60 -23.98
CA ILE A 208 -8.13 4.91 -24.55
C ILE A 208 -7.72 4.98 -26.03
N GLY A 209 -6.58 4.42 -26.38
CA GLY A 209 -6.09 4.36 -27.75
C GLY A 209 -6.98 3.52 -28.68
N ALA A 210 -7.53 2.40 -28.18
CA ALA A 210 -8.47 1.57 -28.95
C ALA A 210 -9.79 2.30 -29.26
N VAL A 211 -10.30 3.10 -28.32
CA VAL A 211 -11.53 3.90 -28.52
C VAL A 211 -11.30 5.05 -29.49
N ALA A 212 -10.13 5.70 -29.44
CA ALA A 212 -9.76 6.74 -30.41
C ALA A 212 -9.57 6.20 -31.84
N GLY A 213 -9.19 4.92 -31.99
CA GLY A 213 -9.06 4.24 -33.28
C GLY A 213 -10.38 3.65 -33.82
N GLY A 214 -11.35 3.36 -32.94
CA GLY A 214 -12.67 2.84 -33.30
C GLY A 214 -13.73 3.91 -33.62
N ALA A 215 -13.40 5.19 -33.44
CA ALA A 215 -14.22 6.33 -33.86
C ALA A 215 -13.98 6.74 -35.33
N ARG A 216 -13.82 5.74 -36.22
CA ARG A 216 -13.82 5.93 -37.68
C ARG A 216 -14.92 5.10 -38.32
#